data_AF-A0A1D6LPU7-F1
#
_entry.id   AF-A0A1D6LPU7-F1
#
_cell.length_a   1.000
_cell.length_b   1.000
_cell.length_c   1.000
_cell.angle_alpha   90.00
_cell.angle_beta   90.00
_cell.angle_gamma   90.00
#
_symmetry.space_group_name_H-M   'P 1'
#
loop_
_entity.id
_entity.type
_entity.pdbx_description
1 polymer ?
#
loop_
_entity_poly.entity_id
_entity_poly.type
_entity_poly.pdbx_seq_one_letter_code
_entity_poly.pdbx_strand_id
1 'polypeptide(L)'
;MRPAFSASKPSPSGREKGRRKGASAAEQLLTGQAVPLRTRLHDALALGLTKSDGHGAKKWQSTDAGVQSHVLKSVGAFVGCLSNELLRLPPIKESISDILVALEGILKTENVSVLIQAADVSSKFFSTLGNSVRQYSVLEMVSCLSCHLSANQLRIALPCASALTCILNNQVTARASTQAEIWEALDKTNAVASVISTLQNYTEDVHPLNYLTEMISLLRSILWIWPSSRYHVWSNHNLMAKLAHYCLTAETTVSAKILKLYAALGTSVPVLYVAMEQWSFLRMKS
;
A
#
# COMPACT_ATOMS: atom_id res chain seq x y z
N MET A 1 7.02 62.69 55.84
CA MET A 1 5.97 61.82 56.42
C MET A 1 5.09 61.29 55.29
N ARG A 2 4.74 59.99 55.35
CA ARG A 2 3.86 59.18 54.47
C ARG A 2 2.50 59.84 54.10
N PRO A 3 1.64 59.26 53.23
CA PRO A 3 1.82 58.19 52.21
C PRO A 3 1.12 58.50 50.85
N ALA A 4 1.35 57.67 49.83
CA ALA A 4 0.35 57.46 48.76
C ALA A 4 0.24 55.96 48.44
N PHE A 5 -0.98 55.45 48.57
CA PHE A 5 -1.40 54.10 48.23
C PHE A 5 -1.38 53.89 46.70
N SER A 6 -0.94 52.72 46.24
CA SER A 6 -1.41 52.15 44.98
C SER A 6 -1.42 50.63 45.05
N ALA A 7 -2.49 50.08 44.50
CA ALA A 7 -3.06 48.77 44.78
C ALA A 7 -2.24 47.59 44.24
N SER A 8 -2.10 46.57 45.09
CA SER A 8 -1.71 45.22 44.69
C SER A 8 -2.92 44.51 44.06
N LYS A 9 -2.79 44.07 42.80
CA LYS A 9 -3.64 43.03 42.21
C LYS A 9 -2.89 41.69 42.27
N PRO A 10 -3.48 40.61 42.80
CA PRO A 10 -2.88 39.28 42.68
C PRO A 10 -3.11 38.74 41.26
N SER A 11 -2.04 38.24 40.65
CA SER A 11 -2.06 37.43 39.43
C SER A 11 -2.67 36.05 39.73
N PRO A 12 -3.65 35.58 38.94
CA PRO A 12 -4.18 34.23 39.14
C PRO A 12 -3.22 33.20 38.55
N SER A 13 -2.77 32.34 39.44
CA SER A 13 -2.15 31.04 39.19
C SER A 13 -3.00 30.14 38.29
N GLY A 14 -2.33 29.39 37.42
CA GLY A 14 -2.71 28.00 37.15
C GLY A 14 -3.65 27.75 35.97
N ARG A 15 -3.06 27.52 34.78
CA ARG A 15 -3.62 26.60 33.77
C ARG A 15 -2.51 25.77 33.15
N GLU A 16 -1.97 24.86 33.95
CA GLU A 16 -1.15 23.75 33.47
C GLU A 16 -1.89 22.43 33.77
N LYS A 17 -3.08 22.27 33.18
CA LYS A 17 -3.91 21.06 33.35
C LYS A 17 -4.59 20.69 32.05
N GLY A 18 -3.77 20.23 31.10
CA GLY A 18 -4.25 19.69 29.82
C GLY A 18 -3.29 18.70 29.18
N ARG A 19 -1.98 18.88 29.38
CA ARG A 19 -0.96 18.10 28.67
C ARG A 19 -0.69 16.70 29.26
N ARG A 20 -0.84 16.53 30.58
CA ARG A 20 -0.52 15.26 31.27
C ARG A 20 -1.57 14.14 31.10
N LYS A 21 -2.84 14.47 30.90
CA LYS A 21 -3.90 13.45 30.73
C LYS A 21 -3.81 12.72 29.39
N GLY A 22 -3.39 13.40 28.31
CA GLY A 22 -3.21 12.78 26.99
C GLY A 22 -1.97 11.87 26.90
N ALA A 23 -0.87 12.27 27.55
CA ALA A 23 0.35 11.45 27.62
C ALA A 23 0.11 10.16 28.41
N SER A 24 -0.52 10.25 29.58
CA SER A 24 -0.82 9.08 30.42
C SER A 24 -1.75 8.07 29.73
N ALA A 25 -2.73 8.52 28.95
CA ALA A 25 -3.63 7.62 28.21
C ALA A 25 -2.94 6.97 27.00
N ALA A 26 -2.08 7.70 26.30
CA ALA A 26 -1.27 7.17 25.19
C ALA A 26 -0.23 6.16 25.67
N GLU A 27 0.40 6.41 26.82
CA GLU A 27 1.32 5.49 27.49
C GLU A 27 0.60 4.23 28.00
N GLN A 28 -0.63 4.36 28.50
CA GLN A 28 -1.46 3.22 28.91
C GLN A 28 -1.90 2.35 27.71
N LEU A 29 -2.09 2.94 26.52
CA LEU A 29 -2.37 2.18 25.29
C LEU A 29 -1.13 1.46 24.74
N LEU A 30 0.07 2.01 24.97
CA LEU A 30 1.35 1.33 24.74
C LEU A 30 1.69 0.38 25.90
N THR A 31 0.79 -0.55 26.20
CA THR A 31 1.04 -1.59 27.21
C THR A 31 0.97 -2.99 26.59
N GLY A 32 1.55 -3.98 27.27
CA GLY A 32 1.61 -5.36 26.78
C GLY A 32 2.71 -5.61 25.75
N GLN A 33 2.42 -6.41 24.71
CA GLN A 33 3.41 -6.89 23.73
C GLN A 33 3.93 -5.81 22.77
N ALA A 34 3.25 -4.66 22.64
CA ALA A 34 3.62 -3.61 21.69
C ALA A 34 4.96 -2.92 22.00
N VAL A 35 5.26 -2.70 23.29
CA VAL A 35 6.52 -2.05 23.73
C VAL A 35 7.74 -2.90 23.40
N PRO A 36 7.86 -4.18 23.83
CA PRO A 36 9.04 -4.98 23.54
C PRO A 36 9.21 -5.23 22.03
N LEU A 37 8.12 -5.39 21.28
CA LEU A 37 8.18 -5.53 19.82
C LEU A 37 8.66 -4.24 19.14
N ARG A 38 8.23 -3.07 19.63
CA ARG A 38 8.71 -1.78 19.14
C ARG A 38 10.19 -1.57 19.44
N THR A 39 10.66 -1.92 20.64
CA THR A 39 12.09 -1.83 20.98
C THR A 39 12.93 -2.70 20.04
N ARG A 40 12.54 -3.98 19.89
CA ARG A 40 13.23 -4.90 18.96
C ARG A 40 13.22 -4.40 17.51
N LEU A 41 12.12 -3.79 17.08
CA LEU A 41 12.04 -3.15 15.77
C LEU A 41 13.07 -2.02 15.64
N HIS A 42 13.14 -1.11 16.62
CA HIS A 42 14.09 0.00 16.59
C HIS A 42 15.55 -0.49 16.60
N ASP A 43 15.87 -1.48 17.42
CA ASP A 43 17.21 -2.08 17.46
C ASP A 43 17.59 -2.69 16.10
N ALA A 44 16.66 -3.41 15.47
CA ALA A 44 16.87 -3.98 14.15
C ALA A 44 17.04 -2.89 13.07
N LEU A 45 16.16 -1.87 13.07
CA LEU A 45 16.22 -0.77 12.11
C LEU A 45 17.51 0.04 12.23
N ALA A 46 18.04 0.22 13.45
CA ALA A 46 19.29 0.92 13.70
C ALA A 46 20.51 0.26 13.02
N LEU A 47 20.44 -1.03 12.67
CA LEU A 47 21.50 -1.74 11.94
C LEU A 47 21.62 -1.29 10.48
N GLY A 48 20.57 -0.69 9.90
CA GLY A 48 20.56 -0.31 8.48
C GLY A 48 20.11 1.11 8.18
N LEU A 49 19.44 1.78 9.13
CA LEU A 49 19.08 3.19 9.02
C LEU A 49 20.22 4.08 9.52
N THR A 50 20.68 4.96 8.65
CA THR A 50 21.61 6.03 9.04
C THR A 50 20.93 7.39 8.86
N LYS A 51 21.27 8.33 9.75
CA LYS A 51 20.89 9.73 9.58
C LYS A 51 21.89 10.32 8.60
N SER A 52 21.42 10.92 7.49
CA SER A 52 22.36 11.61 6.61
C SER A 52 22.95 12.80 7.36
N ASP A 53 24.26 12.98 7.23
CA ASP A 53 25.07 13.93 7.97
C ASP A 53 24.42 15.33 8.01
N GLY A 54 24.02 15.73 9.22
CA GLY A 54 23.84 17.14 9.54
C GLY A 54 22.46 17.76 9.35
N HIS A 55 21.36 17.02 9.11
CA HIS A 55 19.92 17.38 9.29
C HIS A 55 18.98 16.59 8.35
N GLY A 56 19.51 15.73 7.48
CA GLY A 56 18.69 15.10 6.44
C GLY A 56 17.90 13.86 6.87
N ALA A 57 16.94 13.50 6.02
CA ALA A 57 16.05 12.36 6.21
C ALA A 57 16.83 11.05 6.39
N LYS A 58 16.30 10.16 7.24
CA LYS A 58 16.84 8.81 7.40
C LYS A 58 16.88 8.11 6.03
N LYS A 59 17.92 7.33 5.78
CA LYS A 59 18.02 6.47 4.61
C LYS A 59 18.45 5.07 5.02
N TRP A 60 17.96 4.08 4.29
CA TRP A 60 18.44 2.71 4.41
C TRP A 60 19.76 2.55 3.63
N GLN A 61 20.76 1.95 4.26
CA GLN A 61 22.10 1.78 3.66
C GLN A 61 22.63 0.34 3.72
N SER A 62 22.02 -0.56 4.52
CA SER A 62 22.54 -1.92 4.66
C SER A 62 22.18 -2.81 3.45
N THR A 63 23.20 -3.41 2.86
CA THR A 63 23.08 -4.42 1.80
C THR A 63 23.23 -5.85 2.32
N ASP A 64 23.50 -6.03 3.62
CA ASP A 64 23.65 -7.36 4.23
C ASP A 64 22.30 -8.09 4.29
N ALA A 65 22.20 -9.24 3.62
CA ALA A 65 20.96 -10.00 3.52
C ALA A 65 20.47 -10.53 4.89
N GLY A 66 21.38 -10.79 5.83
CA GLY A 66 21.06 -11.20 7.20
C GLY A 66 20.40 -10.07 7.97
N VAL A 67 20.97 -8.87 7.92
CA VAL A 67 20.41 -7.64 8.52
C VAL A 67 19.06 -7.31 7.90
N GLN A 68 18.95 -7.32 6.56
CA GLN A 68 17.69 -7.06 5.86
C GLN A 68 16.60 -8.06 6.28
N SER A 69 16.91 -9.35 6.30
CA SER A 69 15.96 -10.39 6.75
C SER A 69 15.59 -10.23 8.22
N HIS A 70 16.55 -9.86 9.08
CA HIS A 70 16.28 -9.60 10.50
C HIS A 70 15.31 -8.43 10.69
N VAL A 71 15.53 -7.33 9.97
CA VAL A 71 14.62 -6.17 9.97
C VAL A 71 13.23 -6.59 9.50
N LEU A 72 13.11 -7.29 8.37
CA LEU A 72 11.82 -7.73 7.85
C LEU A 72 11.04 -8.61 8.84
N LYS A 73 11.72 -9.51 9.55
CA LYS A 73 11.10 -10.32 10.62
C LYS A 73 10.63 -9.46 11.79
N SER A 74 11.43 -8.49 12.22
CA SER A 74 11.07 -7.54 13.28
C SER A 74 9.88 -6.66 12.88
N VAL A 75 9.83 -6.18 11.64
CA VAL A 75 8.69 -5.46 11.06
C VAL A 75 7.46 -6.34 11.06
N GLY A 76 7.52 -7.56 10.50
CA GLY A 76 6.37 -8.46 10.40
C GLY A 76 5.74 -8.82 11.74
N ALA A 77 6.56 -8.93 12.80
CA ALA A 77 6.10 -9.16 14.16
C ALA A 77 5.48 -7.90 14.81
N PHE A 78 6.11 -6.73 14.64
CA PHE A 78 5.56 -5.47 15.13
C PHE A 78 4.22 -5.14 14.44
N VAL A 79 4.14 -5.29 13.13
CA VAL A 79 2.89 -5.12 12.36
C VAL A 79 1.80 -6.06 12.87
N GLY A 80 2.16 -7.28 13.24
CA GLY A 80 1.22 -8.26 13.81
C GLY A 80 0.56 -7.84 15.12
N CYS A 81 1.13 -6.88 15.86
CA CYS A 81 0.54 -6.38 17.11
C CYS A 81 -0.17 -5.02 16.97
N LEU A 82 -0.19 -4.41 15.77
CA LEU A 82 -0.79 -3.10 15.57
C LEU A 82 -2.32 -3.17 15.56
N SER A 83 -2.96 -2.31 16.35
CA SER A 83 -4.39 -2.04 16.31
C SER A 83 -4.67 -0.62 15.79
N ASN A 84 -5.92 -0.33 15.44
CA ASN A 84 -6.32 1.01 14.97
C ASN A 84 -6.06 2.11 16.01
N GLU A 85 -6.13 1.79 17.29
CA GLU A 85 -5.82 2.69 18.40
C GLU A 85 -4.31 2.98 18.45
N LEU A 86 -3.47 1.95 18.31
CA LEU A 86 -2.02 2.08 18.30
C LEU A 86 -1.53 2.93 17.13
N LEU A 87 -2.12 2.78 15.94
CA LEU A 87 -1.75 3.56 14.74
C LEU A 87 -1.90 5.08 14.92
N ARG A 88 -2.68 5.53 15.90
CA ARG A 88 -2.89 6.95 16.20
C ARG A 88 -1.80 7.54 17.10
N LEU A 89 -1.04 6.70 17.79
CA LEU A 89 -0.06 7.14 18.78
C LEU A 89 1.20 7.70 18.08
N PRO A 90 1.69 8.89 18.48
CA PRO A 90 2.91 9.49 17.90
C PRO A 90 4.12 8.54 17.78
N PRO A 91 4.52 7.78 18.81
CA PRO A 91 5.69 6.89 18.70
C PRO A 91 5.48 5.72 17.72
N ILE A 92 4.24 5.35 17.42
CA ILE A 92 3.90 4.35 16.41
C ILE A 92 4.01 4.97 15.01
N LYS A 93 3.57 6.22 14.83
CA LYS A 93 3.74 6.93 13.55
C LYS A 93 5.20 7.11 13.17
N GLU A 94 6.07 7.44 14.13
CA GLU A 94 7.52 7.48 13.90
C GLU A 94 8.08 6.12 13.46
N SER A 95 7.61 5.04 14.10
CA SER A 95 8.04 3.68 13.75
C SER A 95 7.56 3.30 12.34
N ILE A 96 6.35 3.71 11.94
CA ILE A 96 5.81 3.49 10.59
C ILE A 96 6.64 4.25 9.54
N SER A 97 7.01 5.50 9.81
CA SER A 97 7.91 6.26 8.92
C SER A 97 9.26 5.58 8.75
N ASP A 98 9.85 5.05 9.82
CA ASP A 98 11.12 4.33 9.75
C ASP A 98 11.01 2.99 9.00
N ILE A 99 9.89 2.29 9.16
CA ILE A 99 9.58 1.07 8.39
C ILE A 99 9.48 1.38 6.90
N LEU A 100 8.81 2.46 6.52
CA LEU A 100 8.70 2.86 5.10
C LEU A 100 10.08 3.07 4.48
N VAL A 101 10.94 3.85 5.14
CA VAL A 101 12.32 4.08 4.66
C VAL A 101 13.11 2.78 4.53
N ALA A 102 12.97 1.86 5.50
CA ALA A 102 13.63 0.56 5.43
C ALA A 102 13.10 -0.31 4.28
N LEU A 103 11.79 -0.42 4.12
CA LEU A 103 11.18 -1.19 3.03
C LEU A 103 11.54 -0.63 1.65
N GLU A 104 11.54 0.70 1.49
CA GLU A 104 11.98 1.39 0.27
C GLU A 104 13.41 0.99 -0.13
N GLY A 105 14.32 0.91 0.85
CA GLY A 105 15.70 0.50 0.60
C GLY A 105 15.84 -1.01 0.34
N ILE A 106 15.14 -1.84 1.12
CA ILE A 106 15.24 -3.30 1.03
C ILE A 106 14.62 -3.83 -0.26
N LEU A 107 13.53 -3.25 -0.75
CA LEU A 107 12.89 -3.65 -2.01
C LEU A 107 13.76 -3.40 -3.26
N LYS A 108 14.86 -2.66 -3.12
CA LYS A 108 15.85 -2.42 -4.19
C LYS A 108 16.99 -3.44 -4.19
N THR A 109 16.95 -4.43 -3.29
CA THR A 109 17.95 -5.50 -3.22
C THR A 109 17.86 -6.43 -4.43
N GLU A 110 19.00 -6.95 -4.87
CA GLU A 110 19.07 -8.02 -5.89
C GLU A 110 18.88 -9.41 -5.27
N ASN A 111 18.91 -9.51 -3.93
CA ASN A 111 18.74 -10.78 -3.24
C ASN A 111 17.27 -11.24 -3.28
N VAL A 112 16.98 -12.23 -4.12
CA VAL A 112 15.63 -12.80 -4.31
C VAL A 112 14.97 -13.25 -3.01
N SER A 113 15.71 -13.91 -2.11
CA SER A 113 15.15 -14.40 -0.84
C SER A 113 14.74 -13.26 0.10
N VAL A 114 15.50 -12.17 0.10
CA VAL A 114 15.14 -10.95 0.85
C VAL A 114 13.97 -10.25 0.16
N LEU A 115 13.98 -10.17 -1.16
CA LEU A 115 12.94 -9.50 -1.94
C LEU A 115 11.56 -10.16 -1.78
N ILE A 116 11.50 -11.49 -1.75
CA ILE A 116 10.26 -12.24 -1.41
C ILE A 116 9.76 -11.83 -0.02
N GLN A 117 10.62 -11.85 0.99
CA GLN A 117 10.25 -11.44 2.35
C GLN A 117 9.79 -9.98 2.40
N ALA A 118 10.44 -9.09 1.66
CA ALA A 118 10.13 -7.66 1.62
C ALA A 118 8.76 -7.40 0.98
N ALA A 119 8.45 -8.10 -0.10
CA ALA A 119 7.15 -8.04 -0.77
C ALA A 119 6.03 -8.53 0.16
N ASP A 120 6.20 -9.69 0.81
CA ASP A 120 5.25 -10.25 1.78
C ASP A 120 5.01 -9.30 2.96
N VAL A 121 6.08 -8.78 3.56
CA VAL A 121 5.99 -7.85 4.70
C VAL A 121 5.33 -6.54 4.28
N SER A 122 5.62 -6.04 3.08
CA SER A 122 5.01 -4.82 2.54
C SER A 122 3.50 -4.99 2.32
N SER A 123 3.07 -6.10 1.73
CA SER A 123 1.65 -6.43 1.58
C SER A 123 0.94 -6.43 2.94
N LYS A 124 1.49 -7.17 3.92
CA LYS A 124 0.93 -7.22 5.27
C LYS A 124 0.90 -5.84 5.92
N PHE A 125 1.98 -5.08 5.83
CA PHE A 125 2.11 -3.74 6.40
C PHE A 125 1.03 -2.78 5.89
N PHE A 126 0.87 -2.66 4.56
CA PHE A 126 -0.14 -1.75 4.00
C PHE A 126 -1.57 -2.22 4.28
N SER A 127 -1.81 -3.54 4.33
CA SER A 127 -3.12 -4.07 4.73
C SER A 127 -3.47 -3.70 6.17
N THR A 128 -2.49 -3.72 7.09
CA THR A 128 -2.67 -3.33 8.50
C THR A 128 -2.82 -1.82 8.68
N LEU A 129 -2.10 -1.00 7.92
CA LEU A 129 -2.23 0.46 8.00
C LEU A 129 -3.62 0.95 7.53
N GLY A 130 -4.19 0.30 6.52
CA GLY A 130 -5.49 0.65 5.94
C GLY A 130 -5.57 2.14 5.60
N ASN A 131 -6.61 2.82 6.10
CA ASN A 131 -6.82 4.25 5.84
C ASN A 131 -5.70 5.16 6.39
N SER A 132 -4.90 4.68 7.36
CA SER A 132 -3.81 5.47 7.95
C SER A 132 -2.68 5.73 6.95
N VAL A 133 -2.58 4.95 5.86
CA VAL A 133 -1.59 5.14 4.78
C VAL A 133 -1.59 6.57 4.24
N ARG A 134 -2.74 7.26 4.22
CA ARG A 134 -2.89 8.65 3.74
C ARG A 134 -2.04 9.67 4.49
N GLN A 135 -1.56 9.33 5.69
CA GLN A 135 -0.74 10.21 6.52
C GLN A 135 0.74 10.17 6.15
N TYR A 136 1.15 9.24 5.28
CA TYR A 136 2.56 8.97 4.97
C TYR A 136 2.85 9.23 3.49
N SER A 137 4.09 9.62 3.20
CA SER A 137 4.59 9.61 1.82
C SER A 137 4.78 8.16 1.39
N VAL A 138 4.19 7.80 0.26
CA VAL A 138 4.23 6.42 -0.29
C VAL A 138 4.73 6.38 -1.72
N LEU A 139 5.19 7.50 -2.27
CA LEU A 139 5.58 7.62 -3.67
C LEU A 139 6.71 6.64 -4.03
N GLU A 140 7.76 6.61 -3.21
CA GLU A 140 8.90 5.73 -3.44
C GLU A 140 8.51 4.25 -3.29
N MET A 141 7.62 3.94 -2.34
CA MET A 141 7.05 2.60 -2.19
C MET A 141 6.23 2.19 -3.42
N VAL A 142 5.41 3.09 -3.98
CA VAL A 142 4.68 2.83 -5.23
C VAL A 142 5.65 2.49 -6.35
N SER A 143 6.71 3.28 -6.51
CA SER A 143 7.75 3.03 -7.52
C SER A 143 8.39 1.65 -7.33
N CYS A 144 8.89 1.35 -6.12
CA CYS A 144 9.56 0.08 -5.81
C CYS A 144 8.65 -1.13 -6.05
N LEU A 145 7.42 -1.11 -5.54
CA LEU A 145 6.49 -2.22 -5.70
C LEU A 145 6.08 -2.41 -7.18
N SER A 146 5.96 -1.31 -7.93
CA SER A 146 5.55 -1.36 -9.34
C SER A 146 6.62 -1.96 -10.24
N CYS A 147 7.90 -1.69 -9.96
CA CYS A 147 9.03 -2.33 -10.66
C CYS A 147 8.97 -3.87 -10.60
N HIS A 148 8.40 -4.43 -9.54
CA HIS A 148 8.34 -5.87 -9.31
C HIS A 148 7.08 -6.54 -9.87
N LEU A 149 6.17 -5.79 -10.51
CA LEU A 149 4.97 -6.36 -11.15
C LEU A 149 5.31 -7.18 -12.39
N SER A 150 6.38 -6.83 -13.10
CA SER A 150 6.88 -7.55 -14.28
C SER A 150 7.78 -8.73 -13.93
N ALA A 151 8.02 -8.98 -12.64
CA ALA A 151 8.86 -10.10 -12.22
C ALA A 151 8.17 -11.43 -12.59
N ASN A 152 8.89 -12.32 -13.28
CA ASN A 152 8.45 -13.70 -13.55
C ASN A 152 8.33 -14.55 -12.27
N GLN A 153 8.57 -13.98 -11.09
CA GLN A 153 8.44 -14.65 -9.80
C GLN A 153 7.15 -14.24 -9.10
N LEU A 154 6.17 -15.14 -9.16
CA LEU A 154 4.86 -14.99 -8.52
C LEU A 154 4.95 -14.58 -7.03
N ARG A 155 5.91 -15.14 -6.29
CA ARG A 155 6.13 -14.86 -4.86
C ARG A 155 6.51 -13.40 -4.58
N ILE A 156 6.88 -12.63 -5.60
CA ILE A 156 7.18 -11.20 -5.50
C ILE A 156 6.03 -10.39 -6.11
N ALA A 157 5.63 -10.71 -7.34
CA ALA A 157 4.64 -9.94 -8.07
C ALA A 157 3.27 -9.89 -7.37
N LEU A 158 2.84 -11.01 -6.77
CA LEU A 158 1.53 -11.09 -6.11
C LEU A 158 1.45 -10.23 -4.84
N PRO A 159 2.37 -10.33 -3.86
CA PRO A 159 2.36 -9.43 -2.70
C PRO A 159 2.57 -7.96 -3.08
N CYS A 160 3.39 -7.67 -4.10
CA CYS A 160 3.56 -6.30 -4.61
C CYS A 160 2.26 -5.73 -5.20
N ALA A 161 1.54 -6.50 -6.00
CA ALA A 161 0.25 -6.11 -6.55
C ALA A 161 -0.80 -5.86 -5.45
N SER A 162 -0.81 -6.71 -4.43
CA SER A 162 -1.70 -6.56 -3.26
C SER A 162 -1.37 -5.30 -2.47
N ALA A 163 -0.08 -5.06 -2.17
CA ALA A 163 0.40 -3.86 -1.49
C ALA A 163 0.03 -2.58 -2.26
N LEU A 164 0.28 -2.55 -3.57
CA LEU A 164 -0.10 -1.42 -4.43
C LEU A 164 -1.61 -1.19 -4.43
N THR A 165 -2.41 -2.26 -4.55
CA THR A 165 -3.88 -2.16 -4.49
C THR A 165 -4.34 -1.54 -3.18
N CYS A 166 -3.75 -1.93 -2.05
CA CYS A 166 -4.01 -1.32 -0.74
C CYS A 166 -3.62 0.16 -0.72
N ILE A 167 -2.42 0.53 -1.19
CA ILE A 167 -1.98 1.93 -1.24
C ILE A 167 -2.96 2.76 -2.08
N LEU A 168 -3.21 2.35 -3.32
CA LEU A 168 -4.03 3.09 -4.28
C LEU A 168 -5.46 3.30 -3.79
N ASN A 169 -6.10 2.26 -3.25
CA ASN A 169 -7.47 2.37 -2.72
C ASN A 169 -7.58 3.34 -1.54
N ASN A 170 -6.50 3.49 -0.76
CA ASN A 170 -6.46 4.46 0.33
C ASN A 170 -6.10 5.87 -0.15
N GLN A 171 -5.51 6.02 -1.33
CA GLN A 171 -5.15 7.33 -1.89
C GLN A 171 -6.24 7.95 -2.76
N VAL A 172 -7.36 7.27 -3.07
CA VAL A 172 -8.42 7.77 -3.99
C VAL A 172 -8.86 9.23 -3.75
N THR A 173 -8.86 9.69 -2.50
CA THR A 173 -9.25 11.07 -2.13
C THR A 173 -8.08 12.03 -1.90
N ALA A 174 -6.87 11.64 -2.31
CA ALA A 174 -5.67 12.46 -2.18
C ALA A 174 -5.74 13.69 -3.10
N ARG A 175 -4.86 14.67 -2.86
CA ARG A 175 -4.76 15.87 -3.68
C ARG A 175 -4.39 15.51 -5.12
N ALA A 176 -4.84 16.31 -6.08
CA ALA A 176 -4.53 16.10 -7.50
C ALA A 176 -3.02 16.04 -7.79
N SER A 177 -2.21 16.83 -7.08
CA SER A 177 -0.73 16.79 -7.21
C SER A 177 -0.16 15.43 -6.78
N THR A 178 -0.62 14.89 -5.65
CA THR A 178 -0.21 13.56 -5.18
C THR A 178 -0.64 12.46 -6.15
N GLN A 179 -1.84 12.59 -6.73
CA GLN A 179 -2.30 11.64 -7.75
C GLN A 179 -1.47 11.71 -9.04
N ALA A 180 -1.00 12.90 -9.43
CA ALA A 180 -0.11 13.06 -10.57
C ALA A 180 1.26 12.42 -10.31
N GLU A 181 1.84 12.62 -9.13
CA GLU A 181 3.11 12.01 -8.73
C GLU A 181 3.02 10.47 -8.70
N ILE A 182 1.95 9.92 -8.09
CA ILE A 182 1.72 8.47 -8.05
C ILE A 182 1.55 7.91 -9.47
N TRP A 183 0.80 8.60 -10.33
CA TRP A 183 0.66 8.19 -11.73
C TRP A 183 1.99 8.18 -12.47
N GLU A 184 2.81 9.22 -12.31
CA GLU A 184 4.14 9.29 -12.92
C GLU A 184 5.03 8.12 -12.48
N ALA A 185 4.97 7.71 -11.21
CA ALA A 185 5.69 6.53 -10.73
C ALA A 185 5.18 5.22 -11.37
N LEU A 186 3.86 5.05 -11.52
CA LEU A 186 3.26 3.88 -12.18
C LEU A 186 3.61 3.82 -13.68
N ASP A 187 3.64 4.98 -14.34
CA ASP A 187 3.94 5.10 -15.76
C ASP A 187 5.42 4.79 -16.05
N LYS A 188 6.34 5.38 -15.26
CA LYS A 188 7.79 5.11 -15.36
C LYS A 188 8.15 3.62 -15.20
N THR A 189 7.38 2.89 -14.42
CA THR A 189 7.59 1.47 -14.15
C THR A 189 6.81 0.56 -15.09
N ASN A 190 6.08 1.12 -16.06
CA ASN A 190 5.20 0.38 -16.97
C ASN A 190 4.22 -0.55 -16.23
N ALA A 191 3.72 -0.10 -15.07
CA ALA A 191 2.90 -0.92 -14.19
C ALA A 191 1.64 -1.45 -14.89
N VAL A 192 0.94 -0.58 -15.62
CA VAL A 192 -0.28 -0.96 -16.37
C VAL A 192 0.02 -2.00 -17.44
N ALA A 193 1.06 -1.80 -18.25
CA ALA A 193 1.45 -2.75 -19.28
C ALA A 193 1.85 -4.11 -18.68
N SER A 194 2.56 -4.11 -17.55
CA SER A 194 2.96 -5.32 -16.82
C SER A 194 1.74 -6.10 -16.32
N VAL A 195 0.74 -5.40 -15.76
CA VAL A 195 -0.52 -6.01 -15.31
C VAL A 195 -1.32 -6.56 -16.49
N ILE A 196 -1.42 -5.82 -17.61
CA ILE A 196 -2.10 -6.29 -18.83
C ILE A 196 -1.43 -7.56 -19.35
N SER A 197 -0.10 -7.55 -19.51
CA SER A 197 0.68 -8.71 -19.97
C SER A 197 0.47 -9.91 -19.06
N THR A 198 0.47 -9.70 -17.74
CA THR A 198 0.21 -10.76 -16.76
C THR A 198 -1.17 -11.39 -16.94
N LEU A 199 -2.22 -10.56 -17.05
CA LEU A 199 -3.58 -11.04 -17.27
C LEU A 199 -3.72 -11.76 -18.62
N GLN A 200 -2.98 -11.30 -19.63
CA GLN A 200 -2.94 -11.94 -20.95
C GLN A 200 -2.15 -13.25 -20.97
N ASN A 201 -1.20 -13.45 -20.06
CA ASN A 201 -0.39 -14.67 -20.02
C ASN A 201 -0.85 -15.65 -18.92
N TYR A 202 -1.88 -15.30 -18.15
CA TYR A 202 -2.45 -16.19 -17.13
C TYR A 202 -3.01 -17.47 -17.74
N THR A 203 -2.66 -18.59 -17.11
CA THR A 203 -3.14 -19.94 -17.37
C THR A 203 -3.37 -20.64 -16.03
N GLU A 204 -4.50 -21.32 -15.88
CA GLU A 204 -4.92 -21.96 -14.63
C GLU A 204 -3.97 -23.10 -14.21
N ASP A 205 -3.35 -23.78 -15.18
CA ASP A 205 -2.41 -24.88 -14.92
C ASP A 205 -1.07 -24.42 -14.32
N VAL A 206 -0.70 -23.15 -14.54
CA VAL A 206 0.62 -22.62 -14.16
C VAL A 206 0.51 -21.65 -12.99
N HIS A 207 -0.60 -20.92 -12.88
CA HIS A 207 -0.75 -19.83 -11.94
C HIS A 207 -1.96 -20.04 -11.03
N PRO A 208 -1.82 -19.76 -9.72
CA PRO A 208 -2.94 -19.87 -8.81
C PRO A 208 -3.96 -18.75 -9.04
N LEU A 209 -5.22 -19.05 -8.75
CA LEU A 209 -6.35 -18.14 -8.98
C LEU A 209 -6.20 -16.78 -8.29
N ASN A 210 -5.59 -16.75 -7.10
CA ASN A 210 -5.36 -15.52 -6.36
C ASN A 210 -4.51 -14.53 -7.17
N TYR A 211 -3.57 -15.00 -8.00
CA TYR A 211 -2.76 -14.15 -8.86
C TYR A 211 -3.60 -13.38 -9.88
N LEU A 212 -4.50 -14.07 -10.57
CA LEU A 212 -5.45 -13.46 -11.50
C LEU A 212 -6.30 -12.40 -10.77
N THR A 213 -6.86 -12.77 -9.62
CA THR A 213 -7.78 -11.87 -8.90
C THR A 213 -7.10 -10.62 -8.32
N GLU A 214 -5.83 -10.71 -7.91
CA GLU A 214 -5.06 -9.57 -7.44
C GLU A 214 -4.70 -8.63 -8.59
N MET A 215 -4.25 -9.16 -9.73
CA MET A 215 -3.94 -8.35 -10.90
C MET A 215 -5.17 -7.64 -11.47
N ILE A 216 -6.34 -8.29 -11.48
CA ILE A 216 -7.63 -7.65 -11.81
C ILE A 216 -7.94 -6.52 -10.82
N SER A 217 -7.71 -6.74 -9.52
CA SER A 217 -8.01 -5.75 -8.48
C SER A 217 -7.12 -4.52 -8.60
N LEU A 218 -5.83 -4.72 -8.87
CA LEU A 218 -4.88 -3.65 -9.13
C LEU A 218 -5.26 -2.84 -10.38
N LEU A 219 -5.53 -3.51 -11.50
CA LEU A 219 -5.93 -2.85 -12.74
C LEU A 219 -7.20 -2.02 -12.53
N ARG A 220 -8.18 -2.57 -11.82
CA ARG A 220 -9.42 -1.86 -11.48
C ARG A 220 -9.12 -0.59 -10.67
N SER A 221 -8.27 -0.68 -9.65
CA SER A 221 -7.91 0.46 -8.80
C SER A 221 -7.22 1.56 -9.61
N ILE A 222 -6.33 1.20 -10.54
CA ILE A 222 -5.69 2.17 -11.45
C ILE A 222 -6.73 2.86 -12.33
N LEU A 223 -7.59 2.10 -13.02
CA LEU A 223 -8.60 2.65 -13.93
C LEU A 223 -9.66 3.52 -13.25
N TRP A 224 -9.95 3.20 -12.00
CA TRP A 224 -10.85 3.98 -11.17
C TRP A 224 -10.30 5.37 -10.88
N ILE A 225 -9.01 5.45 -10.52
CA ILE A 225 -8.34 6.69 -10.13
C ILE A 225 -7.94 7.54 -11.35
N TRP A 226 -7.46 6.92 -12.43
CA TRP A 226 -6.97 7.63 -13.62
C TRP A 226 -7.77 7.27 -14.88
N PRO A 227 -8.82 8.04 -15.19
CA PRO A 227 -9.66 7.81 -16.38
C PRO A 227 -8.90 7.80 -17.71
N SER A 228 -7.77 8.52 -17.81
CA SER A 228 -6.92 8.55 -19.00
C SER A 228 -6.38 7.17 -19.39
N SER A 229 -6.19 6.27 -18.42
CA SER A 229 -5.72 4.90 -18.67
C SER A 229 -6.78 3.98 -19.29
N ARG A 230 -8.06 4.35 -19.21
CA ARG A 230 -9.19 3.48 -19.60
C ARG A 230 -9.19 3.10 -21.07
N TYR A 231 -8.93 4.06 -21.95
CA TYR A 231 -8.95 3.81 -23.40
C TYR A 231 -7.91 2.77 -23.80
N HIS A 232 -6.67 2.90 -23.30
CA HIS A 232 -5.57 1.96 -23.58
C HIS A 232 -5.89 0.52 -23.13
N VAL A 233 -6.53 0.38 -21.96
CA VAL A 233 -6.94 -0.94 -21.46
C VAL A 233 -8.11 -1.49 -22.28
N TRP A 234 -9.14 -0.68 -22.53
CA TRP A 234 -10.35 -1.08 -23.24
C TRP A 234 -10.08 -1.46 -24.71
N SER A 235 -9.21 -0.74 -25.40
CA SER A 235 -8.87 -0.99 -26.81
C SER A 235 -8.03 -2.26 -27.00
N ASN A 236 -7.53 -2.87 -25.92
CA ASN A 236 -6.78 -4.11 -25.99
C ASN A 236 -7.72 -5.32 -26.14
N HIS A 237 -8.03 -5.68 -27.39
CA HIS A 237 -8.96 -6.77 -27.72
C HIS A 237 -8.56 -8.13 -27.13
N ASN A 238 -7.26 -8.44 -27.08
CA ASN A 238 -6.79 -9.71 -26.52
C ASN A 238 -7.07 -9.79 -25.00
N LEU A 239 -6.79 -8.69 -24.27
CA LEU A 239 -7.13 -8.61 -22.86
C LEU A 239 -8.66 -8.73 -22.65
N MET A 240 -9.45 -7.99 -23.44
CA MET A 240 -10.91 -8.01 -23.30
C MET A 240 -11.49 -9.40 -23.57
N ALA A 241 -11.00 -10.12 -24.58
CA ALA A 241 -11.41 -11.49 -24.87
C ALA A 241 -11.09 -12.46 -23.71
N LYS A 242 -9.89 -12.36 -23.12
CA LYS A 242 -9.50 -13.16 -21.96
C LYS A 242 -10.34 -12.87 -20.72
N LEU A 243 -10.58 -11.59 -20.42
CA LEU A 243 -11.45 -11.20 -19.29
C LEU A 243 -12.88 -11.71 -19.49
N ALA A 244 -13.42 -11.65 -20.71
CA ALA A 244 -14.75 -12.18 -21.01
C ALA A 244 -14.78 -13.69 -20.79
N HIS A 245 -13.76 -14.42 -21.25
CA HIS A 245 -13.63 -15.86 -21.03
C HIS A 245 -13.60 -16.19 -19.53
N TYR A 246 -12.70 -15.57 -18.75
CA TYR A 246 -12.61 -15.79 -17.30
C TYR A 246 -13.92 -15.44 -16.59
N CYS A 247 -14.65 -14.42 -17.04
CA CYS A 247 -15.93 -14.06 -16.43
C CYS A 247 -17.01 -15.16 -16.59
N LEU A 248 -16.91 -15.96 -17.65
CA LEU A 248 -17.86 -17.04 -17.98
C LEU A 248 -17.45 -18.39 -17.41
N THR A 249 -16.15 -18.68 -17.29
CA THR A 249 -15.63 -19.99 -16.89
C THR A 249 -15.21 -20.08 -15.43
N ALA A 250 -14.89 -18.95 -14.79
CA ALA A 250 -14.34 -18.96 -13.45
C ALA A 250 -15.42 -18.93 -12.35
N GLU A 251 -14.97 -19.13 -11.11
CA GLU A 251 -15.81 -19.01 -9.91
C GLU A 251 -16.46 -17.63 -9.79
N THR A 252 -17.60 -17.57 -9.09
CA THR A 252 -18.41 -16.35 -8.89
C THR A 252 -17.61 -15.16 -8.35
N THR A 253 -16.56 -15.42 -7.57
CA THR A 253 -15.66 -14.40 -7.00
C THR A 253 -14.84 -13.69 -8.08
N VAL A 254 -14.38 -14.41 -9.10
CA VAL A 254 -13.59 -13.90 -10.22
C VAL A 254 -14.48 -13.10 -11.14
N SER A 255 -15.65 -13.65 -11.51
CA SER A 255 -16.65 -12.93 -12.32
C SER A 255 -17.05 -11.61 -11.67
N ALA A 256 -17.29 -11.59 -10.35
CA ALA A 256 -17.60 -10.37 -9.63
C ALA A 256 -16.47 -9.31 -9.68
N LYS A 257 -15.20 -9.74 -9.63
CA LYS A 257 -14.05 -8.82 -9.78
C LYS A 257 -13.94 -8.28 -11.20
N ILE A 258 -14.19 -9.10 -12.22
CA ILE A 258 -14.17 -8.70 -13.64
C ILE A 258 -15.31 -7.72 -13.93
N LEU A 259 -16.51 -7.96 -13.42
CA LEU A 259 -17.63 -7.02 -13.57
C LEU A 259 -17.31 -5.65 -12.92
N LYS A 260 -16.65 -5.65 -11.75
CA LYS A 260 -16.16 -4.43 -11.12
C LYS A 260 -15.06 -3.73 -11.94
N LEU A 261 -14.23 -4.50 -12.66
CA LEU A 261 -13.24 -3.96 -13.59
C LEU A 261 -13.92 -3.29 -14.79
N TYR A 262 -14.92 -3.93 -15.40
CA TYR A 262 -15.72 -3.31 -16.47
C TYR A 262 -16.41 -2.03 -16.01
N ALA A 263 -17.00 -2.02 -14.81
CA ALA A 263 -17.55 -0.80 -14.23
C ALA A 263 -16.51 0.33 -14.11
N ALA A 264 -15.26 0.00 -13.75
CA ALA A 264 -14.18 0.99 -13.64
C ALA A 264 -13.69 1.51 -15.02
N LEU A 265 -13.86 0.75 -16.10
CA LEU A 265 -13.59 1.20 -17.47
C LEU A 265 -14.58 2.27 -17.97
N GLY A 266 -15.62 2.59 -17.19
CA GLY A 266 -16.62 3.59 -17.57
C GLY A 266 -17.68 3.02 -18.52
N THR A 267 -17.76 1.71 -18.65
CA THR A 267 -18.85 1.07 -19.38
C THR A 267 -20.07 1.03 -18.47
N SER A 268 -20.91 2.06 -18.56
CA SER A 268 -22.34 1.90 -18.32
C SER A 268 -22.90 0.83 -19.29
N VAL A 269 -24.14 0.43 -19.04
CA VAL A 269 -24.95 -0.65 -19.63
C VAL A 269 -24.67 -1.15 -21.08
N PRO A 270 -24.24 -0.35 -22.09
CA PRO A 270 -24.06 -0.87 -23.46
C PRO A 270 -23.03 -2.00 -23.64
N VAL A 271 -21.97 -2.09 -22.84
CA VAL A 271 -21.00 -3.21 -22.96
C VAL A 271 -21.49 -4.49 -22.29
N LEU A 272 -22.31 -4.37 -21.23
CA LEU A 272 -23.11 -5.50 -20.74
C LEU A 272 -24.05 -5.98 -21.85
N TYR A 273 -24.62 -5.07 -22.65
CA TYR A 273 -25.48 -5.42 -23.78
C TYR A 273 -24.70 -6.13 -24.91
N VAL A 274 -23.51 -5.66 -25.28
CA VAL A 274 -22.66 -6.33 -26.29
C VAL A 274 -22.13 -7.68 -25.78
N ALA A 275 -21.75 -7.77 -24.51
CA ALA A 275 -21.36 -9.04 -23.89
C ALA A 275 -22.56 -10.02 -23.80
N MET A 276 -23.78 -9.53 -23.55
CA MET A 276 -25.02 -10.31 -23.57
C MET A 276 -25.52 -10.65 -24.99
N GLU A 277 -25.26 -9.81 -25.99
CA GLU A 277 -25.54 -10.12 -27.40
C GLU A 277 -24.59 -11.18 -27.93
N GLN A 278 -23.29 -11.07 -27.62
CA GLN A 278 -22.34 -12.15 -27.92
C GLN A 278 -22.71 -13.45 -27.19
N TRP A 279 -23.23 -13.36 -25.96
CA TRP A 279 -23.80 -14.49 -25.20
C TRP A 279 -25.02 -15.12 -25.89
N SER A 280 -25.91 -14.33 -26.46
CA SER A 280 -27.09 -14.80 -27.21
C SER A 280 -26.69 -15.45 -28.55
N PHE A 281 -25.68 -14.91 -29.20
CA PHE A 281 -25.20 -15.39 -30.50
C PHE A 281 -24.40 -16.70 -30.39
N LEU A 282 -23.64 -16.89 -29.31
CA LEU A 282 -22.90 -18.12 -29.04
C LEU A 282 -23.82 -19.27 -28.59
N ARG A 283 -24.88 -18.98 -27.84
CA ARG A 283 -25.88 -19.98 -27.41
C ARG A 283 -26.79 -20.48 -28.53
N MET A 284 -26.96 -19.70 -29.60
CA MET A 284 -27.69 -20.13 -30.81
C MET A 284 -26.84 -20.99 -31.77
N LYS A 285 -25.52 -21.07 -31.54
CA LYS A 285 -24.58 -21.83 -32.37
C LYS A 285 -24.07 -23.13 -31.72
N SER A 286 -24.50 -23.44 -30.50
CA SER A 286 -24.31 -24.74 -29.83
C SER A 286 -25.59 -25.55 -29.87
#